data_AF-A0A1E1GD33-F1
#
_entry.id   AF-A0A1E1GD33-F1
#
_cell.length_a   1.000
_cell.length_b   1.000
_cell.length_c   1.000
_cell.angle_alpha   90.00
_cell.angle_beta   90.00
_cell.angle_gamma   90.00
#
_symmetry.space_group_name_H-M   'P 1'
#
loop_
_entity.id
_entity.type
_entity.pdbx_description
1 polymer ?
#
loop_
_entity_poly.entity_id
_entity_poly.type
_entity_poly.pdbx_seq_one_letter_code
_entity_poly.pdbx_strand_id
1 'polypeptide(L)'
;MSTIKNRLKILRTKEGITQDELAQIINKELKENEKPISKMVISNWENNKHTIKPDKAQLLANHFGVSVGHLLGHEDEQNILKIIQSNEFKKLLNDIDIEKINELSSAYKNVEEHINNPVKYNNFGKGLLNHIPSYMFTIEELINADKENNTNFADILINYISLNDYDKKIAFDLVQKLSERDKEKE
;
A
#
# COMPACT_ATOMS: atom_id res chain seq x y z
N MET A 1 11.70 -36.23 17.59
CA MET A 1 12.00 -34.99 16.83
C MET A 1 11.53 -35.20 15.40
N SER A 2 10.42 -34.55 15.00
CA SER A 2 9.86 -34.64 13.65
C SER A 2 10.21 -33.36 12.91
N THR A 3 11.11 -33.45 11.93
CA THR A 3 11.45 -32.40 10.97
C THR A 3 10.18 -32.00 10.22
N ILE A 4 9.61 -30.85 10.58
CA ILE A 4 8.44 -30.30 9.89
C ILE A 4 8.90 -29.91 8.48
N LYS A 5 8.50 -30.69 7.47
CA LYS A 5 8.89 -30.50 6.06
C LYS A 5 7.97 -29.54 5.30
N ASN A 6 6.83 -29.13 5.86
CA ASN A 6 5.93 -28.11 5.31
C ASN A 6 5.19 -27.37 6.43
N ARG A 7 4.71 -26.14 6.19
CA ARG A 7 4.07 -25.26 7.18
C ARG A 7 2.55 -25.37 7.24
N LEU A 8 1.91 -26.30 6.51
CA LEU A 8 0.44 -26.41 6.40
C LEU A 8 -0.26 -26.49 7.76
N LYS A 9 0.26 -27.34 8.66
CA LYS A 9 -0.32 -27.51 10.00
C LYS A 9 -0.25 -26.23 10.81
N ILE A 10 0.89 -25.53 10.74
CA ILE A 10 1.13 -24.28 11.47
C ILE A 10 0.14 -23.21 10.98
N LEU A 11 0.03 -23.03 9.67
CA LEU A 11 -0.86 -22.06 9.04
C LEU A 11 -2.32 -22.34 9.41
N ARG A 12 -2.78 -23.59 9.26
CA ARG A 12 -4.13 -24.00 9.65
C ARG A 12 -4.42 -23.72 11.13
N THR A 13 -3.50 -24.10 12.03
CA THR A 13 -3.70 -23.89 13.47
C THR A 13 -3.68 -22.41 13.86
N LYS A 14 -2.93 -21.56 13.15
CA LYS A 14 -2.89 -20.12 13.37
C LYS A 14 -4.22 -19.45 13.04
N GLU A 15 -4.94 -19.96 12.04
CA GLU A 15 -6.30 -19.52 11.71
C GLU A 15 -7.39 -20.14 12.62
N GLY A 16 -7.02 -21.10 13.48
CA GLY A 16 -7.96 -21.72 14.42
C GLY A 16 -8.94 -22.73 13.80
N ILE A 17 -8.76 -23.12 12.53
CA ILE A 17 -9.65 -24.04 11.83
C ILE A 17 -9.21 -25.50 11.96
N THR A 18 -10.16 -26.43 11.89
CA THR A 18 -9.93 -27.87 11.89
C THR A 18 -9.49 -28.38 10.52
N GLN A 19 -8.92 -29.59 10.49
CA GLN A 19 -8.55 -30.25 9.22
C GLN A 19 -9.77 -30.51 8.31
N ASP A 20 -10.95 -30.68 8.89
CA ASP A 20 -12.19 -30.89 8.12
C ASP A 20 -12.67 -29.59 7.49
N GLU A 21 -12.68 -28.50 8.27
CA GLU A 21 -13.02 -27.17 7.77
C GLU A 21 -12.08 -26.72 6.65
N LEU A 22 -10.77 -26.94 6.80
CA LEU A 22 -9.81 -26.65 5.72
C LEU A 22 -10.11 -27.47 4.45
N ALA A 23 -10.46 -28.76 4.60
CA ALA A 23 -10.82 -29.58 3.45
C ALA A 23 -12.08 -29.04 2.75
N GLN A 24 -13.09 -28.63 3.51
CA GLN A 24 -14.31 -28.02 2.98
C GLN A 24 -14.04 -26.69 2.26
N ILE A 25 -13.16 -25.85 2.81
CA ILE A 25 -12.78 -24.57 2.19
C ILE A 25 -12.12 -24.82 0.85
N ILE A 26 -11.07 -25.64 0.81
CA ILE A 26 -10.32 -25.88 -0.43
C ILE A 26 -11.18 -26.59 -1.49
N ASN A 27 -12.12 -27.46 -1.07
CA ASN A 27 -13.04 -28.12 -1.98
C ASN A 27 -13.97 -27.15 -2.74
N LYS A 28 -14.26 -25.95 -2.20
CA LYS A 28 -15.07 -24.94 -2.89
C LYS A 28 -14.34 -24.33 -4.09
N GLU A 29 -13.01 -24.38 -4.08
CA GLU A 29 -12.14 -23.83 -5.12
C GLU A 29 -11.68 -24.89 -6.14
N LEU A 30 -12.12 -26.15 -5.98
CA LEU A 30 -11.79 -27.23 -6.91
C LEU A 30 -12.64 -27.15 -8.18
N LYS A 31 -12.07 -27.61 -9.30
CA LYS A 31 -12.82 -27.73 -10.56
C LYS A 31 -13.77 -28.94 -10.50
N GLU A 32 -14.87 -28.89 -11.27
CA GLU A 32 -15.95 -29.90 -11.25
C GLU A 32 -15.48 -31.36 -11.45
N ASN A 33 -14.35 -31.57 -12.12
CA ASN A 33 -13.79 -32.89 -12.41
C ASN A 33 -12.70 -33.35 -11.44
N GLU A 34 -12.42 -32.58 -10.38
CA GLU A 34 -11.40 -32.94 -9.39
C GLU A 34 -11.96 -33.75 -8.23
N LYS A 35 -11.15 -34.69 -7.73
CA LYS A 35 -11.52 -35.48 -6.54
C LYS A 35 -11.54 -34.59 -5.30
N PRO A 36 -12.61 -34.61 -4.49
CA PRO A 36 -12.66 -33.89 -3.23
C PRO A 36 -11.54 -34.29 -2.28
N ILE A 37 -10.99 -33.30 -1.59
CA ILE A 37 -10.00 -33.44 -0.53
C ILE A 37 -10.76 -33.81 0.75
N SER A 38 -10.31 -34.84 1.45
CA SER A 38 -10.87 -35.22 2.75
C SER A 38 -10.00 -34.71 3.89
N LYS A 39 -10.56 -34.68 5.11
CA LYS A 39 -9.80 -34.49 6.36
C LYS A 39 -8.54 -35.36 6.44
N MET A 40 -8.63 -36.62 6.00
CA MET A 40 -7.50 -37.56 6.00
C MET A 40 -6.39 -37.09 5.05
N VAL A 41 -6.74 -36.54 3.89
CA VAL A 41 -5.77 -36.00 2.93
C VAL A 41 -5.02 -34.80 3.55
N ILE A 42 -5.73 -33.87 4.18
CA ILE A 42 -5.12 -32.76 4.92
C ILE A 42 -4.17 -33.28 5.99
N SER A 43 -4.61 -34.25 6.79
CA SER A 43 -3.76 -34.87 7.82
C SER A 43 -2.50 -35.53 7.24
N ASN A 44 -2.63 -36.23 6.11
CA ASN A 44 -1.47 -36.84 5.45
C ASN A 44 -0.49 -35.79 4.91
N TRP A 45 -0.98 -34.67 4.39
CA TRP A 45 -0.15 -33.55 3.95
C TRP A 45 0.57 -32.88 5.13
N GLU A 46 -0.14 -32.57 6.21
CA GLU A 46 0.44 -31.98 7.43
C GLU A 46 1.55 -32.84 8.03
N ASN A 47 1.39 -34.16 7.98
CA ASN A 47 2.35 -35.12 8.51
C ASN A 47 3.38 -35.58 7.46
N ASN A 48 3.44 -34.94 6.29
CA ASN A 48 4.38 -35.27 5.20
C ASN A 48 4.32 -36.74 4.73
N LYS A 49 3.18 -37.42 4.96
CA LYS A 49 2.96 -38.78 4.47
C LYS A 49 2.73 -38.81 2.97
N HIS A 50 2.19 -37.73 2.42
CA HIS A 50 2.03 -37.51 0.99
C HIS A 50 2.47 -36.10 0.60
N THR A 51 3.10 -35.99 -0.57
CA THR A 51 3.49 -34.70 -1.15
C THR A 51 2.24 -33.93 -1.60
N ILE A 52 2.22 -32.63 -1.33
CA ILE A 52 1.21 -31.71 -1.84
C ILE A 52 1.55 -31.42 -3.31
N LYS A 53 0.62 -31.70 -4.22
CA LYS A 53 0.83 -31.41 -5.64
C LYS A 53 0.83 -29.90 -5.90
N PRO A 54 1.54 -29.39 -6.93
CA PRO A 54 1.70 -27.95 -7.17
C PRO A 54 0.39 -27.16 -7.27
N ASP A 55 -0.63 -27.73 -7.92
CA ASP A 55 -1.96 -27.14 -8.05
C ASP A 55 -2.64 -26.97 -6.69
N LYS A 56 -2.56 -27.97 -5.82
CA LYS A 56 -3.12 -27.92 -4.46
C LYS A 56 -2.28 -27.04 -3.53
N ALA A 57 -0.96 -27.01 -3.71
CA ALA A 57 -0.08 -26.12 -2.98
C ALA A 57 -0.41 -24.66 -3.29
N GLN A 58 -0.71 -24.32 -4.55
CA GLN A 58 -1.13 -22.98 -4.92
C GLN A 58 -2.47 -22.59 -4.29
N LEU A 59 -3.48 -23.48 -4.31
CA LEU A 59 -4.76 -23.21 -3.66
C LEU A 59 -4.62 -22.96 -2.16
N LEU A 60 -3.84 -23.80 -1.48
CA LEU A 60 -3.55 -23.64 -0.06
C LEU A 60 -2.79 -22.34 0.21
N ALA A 61 -1.78 -22.01 -0.61
CA ALA A 61 -1.00 -20.79 -0.47
C ALA A 61 -1.86 -19.53 -0.66
N ASN A 62 -2.75 -19.53 -1.65
CA ASN A 62 -3.71 -18.46 -1.89
C ASN A 62 -4.67 -18.29 -0.70
N HIS A 63 -5.19 -19.40 -0.17
CA HIS A 63 -6.09 -19.37 0.99
C HIS A 63 -5.42 -18.72 2.22
N PHE A 64 -4.17 -19.11 2.52
CA PHE A 64 -3.43 -18.58 3.66
C PHE A 64 -2.72 -17.24 3.40
N GLY A 65 -2.77 -16.71 2.18
CA GLY A 65 -2.08 -15.47 1.79
C GLY A 65 -0.56 -15.55 1.89
N VAL A 66 0.04 -16.71 1.63
CA VAL A 66 1.50 -16.94 1.68
C VAL A 66 2.04 -17.40 0.34
N SER A 67 3.37 -17.40 0.16
CA SER A 67 3.98 -18.00 -1.03
C SER A 67 3.90 -19.54 -0.98
N VAL A 68 3.90 -20.19 -2.14
CA VAL A 68 4.00 -21.66 -2.22
C VAL A 68 5.29 -22.16 -1.56
N GLY A 69 6.40 -21.43 -1.69
CA GLY A 69 7.65 -21.76 -1.03
C GLY A 69 7.52 -21.73 0.50
N HIS A 70 6.82 -20.74 1.04
CA HIS A 70 6.52 -20.64 2.47
C HIS A 70 5.71 -21.83 2.96
N LEU A 71 4.59 -22.13 2.27
CA LEU A 71 3.70 -23.25 2.57
C LEU A 71 4.47 -24.58 2.59
N LEU A 72 5.32 -24.81 1.59
CA LEU A 72 6.09 -26.03 1.45
C LEU A 72 7.36 -26.06 2.32
N GLY A 73 7.61 -25.03 3.13
CA GLY A 73 8.77 -25.00 4.04
C GLY A 73 10.10 -24.77 3.34
N HIS A 74 10.10 -24.22 2.11
CA HIS A 74 11.30 -23.84 1.37
C HIS A 74 11.81 -22.43 1.72
N GLU A 75 11.00 -21.64 2.43
CA GLU A 75 11.45 -20.37 3.00
C GLU A 75 12.13 -20.60 4.35
N ASP A 76 13.46 -20.60 4.31
CA ASP A 76 14.28 -20.43 5.50
C ASP A 76 14.23 -18.97 5.95
N GLU A 77 13.82 -18.71 7.20
CA GLU A 77 13.93 -17.38 7.82
C GLU A 77 15.37 -16.83 7.76
N GLN A 78 16.36 -17.73 7.64
CA GLN A 78 17.76 -17.38 7.40
C GLN A 78 17.99 -16.66 6.05
N ASN A 79 17.16 -16.88 5.03
CA ASN A 79 17.29 -16.20 3.74
C ASN A 79 16.87 -14.74 3.84
N ILE A 80 15.82 -14.42 4.61
CA ILE A 80 15.41 -13.04 4.87
C ILE A 80 16.52 -12.31 5.66
N LEU A 81 17.05 -12.95 6.71
CA LEU A 81 18.19 -12.41 7.48
C LEU A 81 19.42 -12.18 6.60
N LYS A 82 19.76 -13.10 5.70
CA LYS A 82 20.86 -12.94 4.74
C LYS A 82 20.63 -11.79 3.76
N ILE A 83 19.39 -11.61 3.28
CA ILE A 83 19.02 -10.50 2.38
C ILE A 83 19.17 -9.17 3.12
N ILE A 84 18.62 -9.05 4.34
CA ILE A 84 18.74 -7.83 5.18
C ILE A 84 20.21 -7.54 5.51
N GLN A 85 21.01 -8.57 5.76
CA GLN A 85 22.43 -8.43 6.08
C GLN A 85 23.32 -8.23 4.84
N SER A 86 22.77 -8.40 3.63
CA SER A 86 23.51 -8.26 2.39
C SER A 86 24.04 -6.83 2.21
N ASN A 87 25.22 -6.73 1.59
CA ASN A 87 25.83 -5.43 1.33
C ASN A 87 25.01 -4.61 0.32
N GLU A 88 24.28 -5.26 -0.59
CA GLU A 88 23.38 -4.59 -1.53
C GLU A 88 22.22 -3.91 -0.81
N PHE A 89 21.58 -4.59 0.14
CA PHE A 89 20.49 -4.01 0.93
C PHE A 89 20.99 -2.90 1.86
N LYS A 90 22.15 -3.10 2.52
CA LYS A 90 22.78 -2.05 3.35
C LYS A 90 23.16 -0.81 2.56
N LYS A 91 23.65 -0.99 1.32
CA LYS A 91 23.94 0.12 0.42
C LYS A 91 22.67 0.88 0.05
N LEU A 92 21.59 0.16 -0.26
CA LEU A 92 20.28 0.76 -0.52
C LEU A 92 19.79 1.60 0.67
N LEU A 93 19.98 1.10 1.91
CA LEU A 93 19.61 1.83 3.12
C LEU A 93 20.48 3.06 3.38
N ASN A 94 21.78 3.00 3.08
CA ASN A 94 22.69 4.13 3.24
C ASN A 94 22.39 5.28 2.25
N ASP A 95 21.81 4.95 1.09
CA ASP A 95 21.39 5.93 0.09
C ASP A 95 20.01 6.55 0.42
N ILE A 96 19.31 6.05 1.45
CA ILE A 96 18.05 6.63 1.93
C ILE A 96 18.34 7.78 2.89
N ASP A 97 17.95 8.97 2.45
CA ASP A 97 17.94 10.16 3.28
C ASP A 97 16.71 10.16 4.21
N ILE A 98 16.89 9.63 5.42
CA ILE A 98 15.84 9.52 6.44
C ILE A 98 15.34 10.90 6.88
N GLU A 99 16.23 11.91 6.94
CA GLU A 99 15.84 13.27 7.30
C GLU A 99 14.86 13.82 6.27
N LYS A 100 15.17 13.66 4.99
CA LYS A 100 14.28 14.09 3.89
C LYS A 100 12.94 13.35 3.87
N ILE A 101 12.90 12.07 4.27
CA ILE A 101 11.65 11.33 4.44
C ILE A 101 10.81 11.93 5.57
N ASN A 102 11.44 12.24 6.71
CA ASN A 102 10.75 12.82 7.86
C ASN A 102 10.24 14.24 7.56
N GLU A 103 11.03 15.04 6.85
CA GLU A 103 10.62 16.35 6.34
C GLU A 103 9.40 16.19 5.43
N LEU A 104 9.45 15.28 4.46
CA LEU A 104 8.34 15.04 3.54
C LEU A 104 7.08 14.63 4.31
N SER A 105 7.19 13.68 5.25
CA SER A 105 6.07 13.26 6.08
C SER A 105 5.47 14.40 6.89
N SER A 106 6.30 15.33 7.37
CA SER A 106 5.87 16.50 8.11
C SER A 106 5.11 17.47 7.20
N ALA A 107 5.60 17.69 5.98
CA ALA A 107 4.93 18.53 4.99
C ALA A 107 3.52 18.03 4.66
N TYR A 108 3.36 16.72 4.41
CA TYR A 108 2.05 16.12 4.17
C TYR A 108 1.09 16.35 5.35
N LYS A 109 1.57 16.15 6.58
CA LYS A 109 0.78 16.37 7.80
C LYS A 109 0.35 17.83 7.94
N ASN A 110 1.29 18.77 7.75
CA ASN A 110 1.02 20.20 7.91
C ASN A 110 0.03 20.71 6.85
N VAL A 111 0.12 20.21 5.62
CA VAL A 111 -0.84 20.53 4.55
C VAL A 111 -2.22 19.92 4.82
N GLU A 112 -2.28 18.68 5.32
CA GLU A 112 -3.54 18.05 5.72
C GLU A 112 -4.23 18.82 6.86
N GLU A 113 -3.47 19.20 7.90
CA GLU A 113 -3.95 20.01 9.02
C GLU A 113 -4.45 21.38 8.57
N HIS A 114 -3.77 22.03 7.63
CA HIS A 114 -4.22 23.30 7.03
C HIS A 114 -5.51 23.14 6.23
N ILE A 115 -5.63 22.09 5.43
CA ILE A 115 -6.83 21.83 4.62
C ILE A 115 -8.05 21.50 5.51
N ASN A 116 -7.82 20.78 6.62
CA ASN A 116 -8.81 20.45 7.65
C ASN A 116 -10.16 19.91 7.10
N ASN A 117 -10.10 19.19 5.98
CA ASN A 117 -11.25 18.60 5.32
C ASN A 117 -10.78 17.35 4.54
N PRO A 118 -11.08 16.13 5.04
CA PRO A 118 -10.58 14.89 4.45
C PRO A 118 -10.97 14.68 2.99
N VAL A 119 -12.19 15.07 2.62
CA VAL A 119 -12.68 14.93 1.23
C VAL A 119 -11.92 15.88 0.31
N LYS A 120 -11.72 17.13 0.74
CA LYS A 120 -10.94 18.12 0.00
C LYS A 120 -9.48 17.71 -0.08
N TYR A 121 -8.87 17.21 1.00
CA TYR A 121 -7.48 16.73 1.00
C TYR A 121 -7.27 15.56 0.04
N ASN A 122 -8.20 14.61 -0.01
CA ASN A 122 -8.16 13.52 -0.98
C ASN A 122 -8.26 14.04 -2.43
N ASN A 123 -9.13 15.02 -2.69
CA ASN A 123 -9.25 15.63 -4.02
C ASN A 123 -8.00 16.44 -4.40
N PHE A 124 -7.42 17.17 -3.44
CA PHE A 124 -6.14 17.85 -3.58
C PHE A 124 -5.03 16.85 -3.97
N GLY A 125 -4.91 15.74 -3.25
CA GLY A 125 -3.96 14.67 -3.57
C GLY A 125 -4.16 14.09 -4.97
N LYS A 126 -5.42 13.86 -5.39
CA LYS A 126 -5.74 13.45 -6.77
C LYS A 126 -5.29 14.47 -7.81
N GLY A 127 -5.45 15.76 -7.51
CA GLY A 127 -4.99 16.85 -8.36
C GLY A 127 -3.47 16.89 -8.55
N LEU A 128 -2.70 16.27 -7.66
CA LEU A 128 -1.25 16.20 -7.69
C LEU A 128 -0.68 14.85 -8.15
N LEU A 129 -1.50 13.87 -8.56
CA LEU A 129 -1.03 12.51 -8.88
C LEU A 129 0.12 12.44 -9.91
N ASN A 130 0.17 13.38 -10.84
CA ASN A 130 1.21 13.44 -11.89
C ASN A 130 2.39 14.37 -11.52
N HIS A 131 2.46 14.87 -10.29
CA HIS A 131 3.50 15.78 -9.81
C HIS A 131 4.48 15.04 -8.91
N ILE A 132 5.72 15.53 -8.87
CA ILE A 132 6.74 15.01 -7.98
C ILE A 132 6.36 15.30 -6.51
N PRO A 133 6.66 14.40 -5.55
CA PRO A 133 6.28 14.60 -4.14
C PRO A 133 6.79 15.89 -3.51
N SER A 134 7.89 16.46 -4.02
CA SER A 134 8.45 17.72 -3.53
C SER A 134 7.52 18.93 -3.71
N TYR A 135 6.46 18.84 -4.54
CA TYR A 135 5.42 19.86 -4.59
C TYR A 135 4.76 20.08 -3.23
N MET A 136 4.74 19.07 -2.35
CA MET A 136 4.15 19.23 -1.02
C MET A 136 4.93 20.23 -0.17
N PHE A 137 6.27 20.27 -0.30
CA PHE A 137 7.10 21.29 0.37
C PHE A 137 6.76 22.70 -0.12
N THR A 138 6.55 22.89 -1.42
CA THR A 138 6.17 24.21 -1.96
C THR A 138 4.82 24.67 -1.42
N ILE A 139 3.85 23.75 -1.28
CA ILE A 139 2.54 24.09 -0.70
C ILE A 139 2.67 24.45 0.77
N GLU A 140 3.47 23.70 1.53
CA GLU A 140 3.76 24.01 2.94
C GLU A 140 4.46 25.37 3.11
N GLU A 141 5.47 25.67 2.29
CA GLU A 141 6.16 26.96 2.28
C GLU A 141 5.17 28.11 2.00
N LEU A 142 4.27 27.94 1.03
CA LEU A 142 3.22 28.92 0.74
C LEU A 142 2.25 29.10 1.92
N ILE A 143 1.86 28.02 2.60
CA ILE A 143 1.02 28.09 3.80
C ILE A 143 1.70 28.90 4.90
N ASN A 144 3.00 28.68 5.10
CA ASN A 144 3.78 29.41 6.11
C ASN A 144 3.91 30.90 5.73
N ALA A 145 4.23 31.18 4.46
CA ALA A 145 4.29 32.55 3.95
C ALA A 145 2.94 33.28 4.06
N ASP A 146 1.82 32.59 3.81
CA ASP A 146 0.48 33.15 3.99
C ASP A 146 0.20 33.55 5.44
N LYS A 147 0.61 32.72 6.41
CA LYS A 147 0.48 33.03 7.84
C LYS A 147 1.32 34.25 8.24
N GLU A 148 2.54 34.36 7.72
CA GLU A 148 3.45 35.48 8.03
C GLU A 148 2.99 36.80 7.40
N ASN A 149 2.52 36.74 6.15
CA ASN A 149 2.19 37.93 5.36
C ASN A 149 0.70 38.28 5.37
N ASN A 150 -0.12 37.48 6.06
CA ASN A 150 -1.58 37.61 6.08
C ASN A 150 -2.18 37.62 4.66
N THR A 151 -1.77 36.63 3.85
CA THR A 151 -2.25 36.38 2.48
C THR A 151 -3.00 35.05 2.39
N ASN A 152 -3.49 34.68 1.19
CA ASN A 152 -4.29 33.47 0.95
C ASN A 152 -3.89 32.74 -0.34
N PHE A 153 -2.63 32.85 -0.75
CA PHE A 153 -2.14 32.26 -2.00
C PHE A 153 -2.19 30.73 -1.97
N ALA A 154 -1.77 30.12 -0.86
CA ALA A 154 -1.84 28.68 -0.66
C ALA A 154 -3.30 28.20 -0.73
N ASP A 155 -4.23 28.91 -0.11
CA ASP A 155 -5.65 28.54 -0.13
C ASP A 155 -6.23 28.56 -1.54
N ILE A 156 -5.92 29.59 -2.33
CA ILE A 156 -6.35 29.67 -3.74
C ILE A 156 -5.80 28.48 -4.53
N LEU A 157 -4.51 28.19 -4.40
CA LEU A 157 -3.86 27.10 -5.12
C LEU A 157 -4.39 25.73 -4.70
N ILE A 158 -4.53 25.48 -3.40
CA ILE A 158 -5.10 24.26 -2.82
C ILE A 158 -6.53 24.06 -3.31
N ASN A 159 -7.35 25.12 -3.27
CA ASN A 159 -8.72 25.08 -3.77
C ASN A 159 -8.73 24.71 -5.26
N TYR A 160 -7.93 25.38 -6.08
CA TYR A 160 -7.82 25.11 -7.51
C TYR A 160 -7.38 23.67 -7.80
N ILE A 161 -6.34 23.17 -7.13
CA ILE A 161 -5.84 21.80 -7.29
C ILE A 161 -6.93 20.77 -6.93
N SER A 162 -7.75 21.07 -5.93
CA SER A 162 -8.84 20.20 -5.44
C SER A 162 -10.05 20.11 -6.38
N LEU A 163 -10.14 20.98 -7.40
CA LEU A 163 -11.24 20.97 -8.36
C LEU A 163 -11.10 19.82 -9.38
N ASN A 164 -12.23 19.42 -9.96
CA ASN A 164 -12.23 18.58 -11.17
C ASN A 164 -11.78 19.40 -12.40
N ASP A 165 -11.48 18.71 -13.50
CA ASP A 165 -10.93 19.36 -14.71
C ASP A 165 -11.87 20.37 -15.36
N TYR A 166 -13.19 20.20 -15.23
CA TYR A 166 -14.17 21.14 -15.76
C TYR A 166 -14.18 22.44 -14.95
N ASP A 167 -14.27 22.33 -13.62
CA ASP A 167 -14.27 23.48 -12.72
C ASP A 167 -12.92 24.21 -12.73
N LYS A 168 -11.80 23.49 -12.89
CA LYS A 168 -10.46 24.11 -13.09
C LYS A 168 -10.45 25.04 -14.30
N LYS A 169 -11.02 24.63 -15.43
CA LYS A 169 -11.07 25.48 -16.64
C LYS A 169 -11.87 26.75 -16.40
N ILE A 170 -13.00 26.65 -15.71
CA ILE A 170 -13.83 27.81 -15.36
C ILE A 170 -13.07 28.75 -14.42
N ALA A 171 -12.48 28.20 -13.36
CA ALA A 171 -11.72 28.98 -12.39
C ALA A 171 -10.53 29.70 -13.05
N PHE A 172 -9.79 29.01 -13.92
CA PHE A 172 -8.66 29.58 -14.65
C PHE A 172 -9.10 30.71 -15.58
N ASP A 173 -10.13 30.50 -16.41
CA ASP A 173 -10.65 31.52 -17.34
C ASP A 173 -11.15 32.76 -16.60
N LEU A 174 -11.81 32.58 -15.45
CA LEU A 174 -12.26 33.70 -14.62
C LEU A 174 -11.08 34.48 -14.04
N VAL A 175 -10.11 33.81 -13.42
CA VAL A 175 -8.92 34.45 -12.85
C VAL A 175 -8.15 35.20 -13.93
N GLN A 176 -7.96 34.57 -15.10
CA GLN A 176 -7.28 35.18 -16.23
C GLN A 176 -7.98 36.47 -16.68
N LYS A 177 -9.28 36.40 -16.97
CA LYS A 177 -10.09 37.56 -17.39
C LYS A 177 -10.08 38.69 -16.36
N LEU A 178 -10.11 38.38 -15.07
CA LEU A 178 -10.06 39.39 -14.02
C LEU A 178 -8.67 40.03 -13.92
N SER A 179 -7.61 39.25 -14.08
CA SER A 179 -6.23 39.74 -14.01
C SER A 179 -5.84 40.68 -15.16
N GLU A 180 -6.51 40.55 -16.31
CA GLU A 180 -6.27 41.35 -17.53
C GLU A 180 -7.17 42.61 -17.60
N ARG A 181 -8.00 42.90 -16.59
CA ARG A 181 -8.85 44.10 -16.60
C ARG A 181 -8.02 45.36 -16.35
N ASP A 182 -8.02 46.28 -17.32
CA ASP A 182 -7.33 47.59 -17.32
C ASP A 182 -7.80 48.62 -16.27
N LYS A 183 -8.52 48.22 -15.22
CA LYS A 183 -8.82 49.15 -14.12
C LYS A 183 -7.64 49.14 -13.17
N GLU A 184 -6.98 50.31 -13.05
CA GLU A 184 -5.88 50.56 -12.12
C GLU A 184 -6.18 49.89 -10.77
N LYS A 185 -5.19 49.17 -10.24
CA LYS A 185 -5.28 48.51 -8.93
C LYS A 185 -5.61 49.60 -7.89
N GLU A 186 -6.87 49.65 -7.44
CA GLU A 186 -7.32 50.45 -6.29
C GLU A 186 -6.58 50.04 -5.01
#